data_AF-A0A7W8GHV5-F1
#
_entry.id   AF-A0A7W8GHV5-F1
#
_cell.length_a   1.000
_cell.length_b   1.000
_cell.length_c   1.000
_cell.angle_alpha   90.00
_cell.angle_beta   90.00
_cell.angle_gamma   90.00
#
_symmetry.space_group_name_H-M   'P 1'
#
loop_
_entity.id
_entity.type
_entity.pdbx_description
1 polymer ?
#
loop_
_entity_poly.entity_id
_entity_poly.type
_entity_poly.pdbx_seq_one_letter_code
_entity_poly.pdbx_strand_id
1 'polypeptide(L)'
;MTLTPVALVLLTAQRHHLEGRPDEQAVSRRWQARVEAARAAGQLIVHVQWDGAAGTPGETFSRGWVHHPDFRAEAGDLPLRAAGPDAFARTALDAELRGRAVRELHLLALPGAAALPTTERAARALGYAVQVLEGHAEAGAAASSPL
;
A
#
# COMPACT_ATOMS: atom_id res chain seq x y z
N MET A 1 -14.70 -17.86 14.03
CA MET A 1 -13.79 -17.19 13.10
C MET A 1 -14.17 -15.73 13.07
N THR A 2 -13.30 -14.82 13.51
CA THR A 2 -13.51 -13.38 13.34
C THR A 2 -13.43 -13.09 11.85
N LEU A 3 -14.56 -12.69 11.26
CA LEU A 3 -14.58 -12.17 9.90
C LEU A 3 -13.70 -10.92 9.91
N THR A 4 -12.70 -10.86 9.03
CA THR A 4 -11.86 -9.67 8.85
C THR A 4 -12.37 -8.95 7.60
N PRO A 5 -13.37 -8.05 7.72
CA PRO A 5 -13.98 -7.44 6.55
C PRO A 5 -13.07 -6.39 5.90
N VAL A 6 -12.01 -5.93 6.59
CA VAL A 6 -11.13 -4.84 6.14
C VAL A 6 -9.69 -5.33 6.01
N ALA A 7 -9.01 -4.91 4.95
CA ALA A 7 -7.56 -5.03 4.80
C ALA A 7 -6.89 -3.66 4.61
N LEU A 8 -5.77 -3.44 5.30
CA LEU A 8 -4.86 -2.33 5.06
C LEU A 8 -3.80 -2.75 4.05
N VAL A 9 -3.69 -2.05 2.92
CA VAL A 9 -2.79 -2.38 1.82
C VAL A 9 -1.72 -1.30 1.68
N LEU A 10 -0.46 -1.68 1.91
CA LEU A 10 0.70 -0.81 1.75
C LEU A 10 1.26 -0.96 0.33
N LEU A 11 1.06 0.08 -0.49
CA LEU A 11 1.48 0.09 -1.89
C LEU A 11 2.89 0.65 -2.08
N THR A 12 3.43 1.47 -1.19
CA THR A 12 4.76 2.08 -1.38
C THR A 12 5.62 2.01 -0.11
N ALA A 13 5.70 0.82 0.49
CA ALA A 13 6.50 0.55 1.68
C ALA A 13 7.85 -0.12 1.40
N GLN A 14 8.30 -0.16 0.13
CA GLN A 14 9.65 -0.62 -0.22
C GLN A 14 10.69 0.48 0.04
N ARG A 15 11.95 0.08 0.28
CA ARG A 15 13.03 1.01 0.64
C ARG A 15 13.25 2.09 -0.40
N HIS A 16 13.26 1.76 -1.68
CA HIS A 16 13.47 2.75 -2.73
C HIS A 16 12.37 3.83 -2.79
N HIS A 17 11.19 3.58 -2.21
CA HIS A 17 10.14 4.58 -2.10
C HIS A 17 10.37 5.55 -0.95
N LEU A 18 10.88 5.07 0.18
CA LEU A 18 10.94 5.82 1.43
C LEU A 18 12.33 6.37 1.77
N GLU A 19 13.38 5.58 1.53
CA GLU A 19 14.74 5.95 1.89
C GLU A 19 15.23 7.17 1.12
N GLY A 20 15.80 8.13 1.85
CA GLY A 20 16.36 9.36 1.27
C GLY A 20 15.31 10.44 0.99
N ARG A 21 14.04 10.19 1.34
CA ARG A 21 13.03 11.26 1.34
C ARG A 21 13.25 12.22 2.50
N PRO A 22 13.03 13.53 2.32
CA PRO A 22 13.10 14.50 3.43
C PRO A 22 12.10 14.21 4.57
N ASP A 23 10.96 13.61 4.24
CA ASP A 23 9.86 13.30 5.15
C ASP A 23 9.81 11.81 5.59
N GLU A 24 10.85 11.02 5.28
CA GLU A 24 10.92 9.56 5.54
C GLU A 24 10.46 9.18 6.95
N GLN A 25 10.99 9.83 7.98
CA GLN A 25 10.66 9.52 9.38
C GLN A 25 9.21 9.87 9.72
N ALA A 26 8.69 10.98 9.19
CA ALA A 26 7.34 11.44 9.46
C ALA A 26 6.31 10.52 8.78
N VAL A 27 6.58 10.11 7.54
CA VAL A 27 5.77 9.12 6.81
C VAL A 27 5.80 7.78 7.56
N SER A 28 7.00 7.30 7.90
CA SER A 28 7.16 5.98 8.53
C SER A 28 6.42 5.89 9.86
N ARG A 29 6.57 6.89 10.75
CA ARG A 29 5.83 6.93 12.03
C ARG A 29 4.32 6.94 11.84
N ARG A 30 3.80 7.76 10.91
CA ARG A 30 2.36 7.84 10.64
C ARG A 30 1.81 6.52 10.12
N TRP A 31 2.55 5.86 9.24
CA TRP A 31 2.13 4.59 8.65
C TRP A 31 2.25 3.43 9.64
N GLN A 32 3.28 3.42 10.49
CA GLN A 32 3.39 2.46 11.60
C GLN A 32 2.19 2.56 12.53
N ALA A 33 1.81 3.77 12.95
CA ALA A 33 0.62 3.97 13.78
C ALA A 33 -0.67 3.43 13.13
N ARG A 34 -0.80 3.56 11.80
CA ARG A 34 -1.94 2.99 11.06
C ARG A 34 -1.90 1.47 10.98
N VAL A 35 -0.71 0.89 10.76
CA VAL A 35 -0.51 -0.57 10.75
C VAL A 35 -0.83 -1.16 12.12
N GLU A 36 -0.34 -0.55 13.20
CA GLU A 36 -0.62 -0.96 14.57
C GLU A 36 -2.12 -0.88 14.89
N ALA A 37 -2.79 0.22 14.50
CA ALA A 37 -4.23 0.37 14.68
C ALA A 37 -5.03 -0.68 13.89
N ALA A 38 -4.64 -0.94 12.63
CA ALA A 38 -5.25 -1.96 11.79
C ALA A 38 -5.09 -3.37 12.40
N ARG A 39 -3.90 -3.70 12.90
CA ARG A 39 -3.64 -4.97 13.60
C ARG A 39 -4.46 -5.10 14.87
N ALA A 40 -4.54 -4.05 15.69
CA ALA A 40 -5.36 -4.02 16.90
C ALA A 40 -6.85 -4.22 16.60
N ALA A 41 -7.32 -3.75 15.44
CA ALA A 41 -8.68 -3.97 14.94
C ALA A 41 -8.89 -5.33 14.24
N GLY A 42 -7.86 -6.19 14.19
CA GLY A 42 -7.92 -7.50 13.54
C GLY A 42 -8.02 -7.44 12.01
N GLN A 43 -7.61 -6.32 11.40
CA GLN A 43 -7.56 -6.12 9.97
C GLN A 43 -6.39 -6.88 9.34
N LEU A 44 -6.56 -7.30 8.08
CA LEU A 44 -5.49 -7.93 7.33
C LEU A 44 -4.49 -6.86 6.86
N ILE A 45 -3.20 -7.05 7.13
CA ILE A 45 -2.15 -6.17 6.58
C ILE A 45 -1.59 -6.82 5.32
N VAL A 46 -1.65 -6.10 4.19
CA VAL A 46 -1.11 -6.54 2.90
C VAL A 46 0.08 -5.65 2.55
N HIS A 47 1.25 -6.27 2.37
CA HIS A 47 2.47 -5.58 1.96
C HIS A 47 2.72 -5.85 0.48
N VAL A 48 2.55 -4.85 -0.38
CA VAL A 48 2.80 -5.00 -1.81
C VAL A 48 4.27 -4.70 -2.11
N GLN A 49 4.95 -5.69 -2.68
CA GLN A 49 6.32 -5.61 -3.14
C GLN A 49 6.34 -5.60 -4.67
N TRP A 50 6.64 -4.45 -5.25
CA TRP A 50 6.71 -4.29 -6.70
C TRP A 50 8.06 -4.75 -7.23
N ASP A 51 8.04 -5.58 -8.27
CA ASP A 51 9.22 -5.92 -9.06
C ASP A 51 9.64 -4.74 -9.92
N GLY A 52 10.93 -4.40 -9.84
CA GLY A 52 11.54 -3.35 -10.64
C GLY A 52 12.46 -3.93 -11.71
N ALA A 53 12.53 -3.24 -12.85
CA ALA A 53 13.45 -3.58 -13.92
C ALA A 53 14.92 -3.39 -13.48
N ALA A 54 15.83 -4.07 -14.17
CA ALA A 54 17.27 -3.93 -13.96
C ALA A 54 17.72 -2.47 -14.09
N GLY A 55 18.58 -2.00 -13.17
CA GLY A 55 19.09 -0.63 -13.14
C GLY A 55 18.12 0.42 -12.58
N THR A 56 16.93 0.03 -12.13
CA THR A 56 16.01 0.93 -11.42
C THR A 56 16.32 0.96 -9.91
N PRO A 57 15.96 2.04 -9.18
CA PRO A 57 16.15 2.08 -7.72
C PRO A 57 15.47 0.92 -6.97
N GLY A 58 14.41 0.35 -7.56
CA GLY A 58 13.66 -0.79 -7.02
C GLY A 58 13.93 -2.11 -7.76
N GLU A 59 15.07 -2.27 -8.43
CA GLU A 59 15.43 -3.50 -9.16
C GLU A 59 15.17 -4.75 -8.31
N THR A 60 14.48 -5.74 -8.86
CA THR A 60 14.16 -6.98 -8.15
C THR A 60 15.41 -7.63 -7.53
N PHE A 61 15.30 -8.05 -6.27
CA PHE A 61 16.39 -8.58 -5.44
C PHE A 61 17.46 -7.57 -4.99
N SER A 62 17.33 -6.30 -5.34
CA SER A 62 18.22 -5.24 -4.83
C SER A 62 17.86 -4.81 -3.39
N ARG A 63 18.75 -4.02 -2.79
CA ARG A 63 18.51 -3.37 -1.49
C ARG A 63 17.29 -2.45 -1.53
N GLY A 64 17.03 -1.74 -2.64
CA GLY A 64 15.89 -0.83 -2.73
C GLY A 64 14.54 -1.55 -2.90
N TRP A 65 14.58 -2.81 -3.35
CA TRP A 65 13.38 -3.63 -3.59
C TRP A 65 12.79 -4.25 -2.32
N VAL A 66 13.57 -4.47 -1.26
CA VAL A 66 13.01 -5.02 -0.02
C VAL A 66 12.11 -4.00 0.69
N HIS A 67 11.19 -4.48 1.53
CA HIS A 67 10.40 -3.61 2.39
C HIS A 67 11.29 -2.77 3.31
N HIS A 68 10.85 -1.55 3.59
CA HIS A 68 11.47 -0.69 4.57
C HIS A 68 11.51 -1.41 5.93
N PRO A 69 12.59 -1.26 6.73
CA PRO A 69 12.72 -1.95 8.02
C PRO A 69 11.54 -1.76 8.97
N ASP A 70 10.84 -0.63 8.85
CA ASP A 70 9.66 -0.26 9.63
C ASP A 70 8.38 -1.00 9.22
N PHE A 71 8.35 -1.65 8.06
CA PHE A 71 7.17 -2.34 7.49
C PHE A 71 7.47 -3.80 7.16
N ARG A 72 8.17 -4.48 8.08
CA ARG A 72 8.39 -5.92 7.94
C ARG A 72 7.07 -6.66 8.18
N ALA A 73 6.74 -7.58 7.27
CA ALA A 73 5.58 -8.45 7.42
C ALA A 73 5.73 -9.31 8.68
N GLU A 74 4.66 -9.35 9.48
CA GLU A 74 4.55 -10.19 10.68
C GLU A 74 3.69 -11.43 10.43
N ALA A 75 3.63 -12.32 11.42
CA ALA A 75 2.77 -13.49 11.34
C ALA A 75 1.30 -13.07 11.20
N GLY A 76 0.66 -13.49 10.10
CA GLY A 76 -0.73 -13.15 9.77
C GLY A 76 -0.86 -12.10 8.67
N ASP A 77 0.20 -11.31 8.42
CA ASP A 77 0.27 -10.39 7.30
C ASP A 77 0.34 -11.15 5.96
N LEU A 78 -0.03 -10.48 4.87
CA LEU A 78 0.03 -10.99 3.51
C LEU A 78 1.12 -10.25 2.72
N PRO A 79 2.34 -10.81 2.57
CA PRO A 79 3.30 -10.31 1.61
C PRO A 79 2.85 -10.68 0.18
N LEU A 80 2.73 -9.69 -0.68
CA LEU A 80 2.28 -9.85 -2.07
C LEU A 80 3.35 -9.32 -3.03
N ARG A 81 3.77 -10.14 -3.97
CA ARG A 81 4.66 -9.72 -5.06
C ARG A 81 3.86 -9.35 -6.30
N ALA A 82 4.18 -8.22 -6.93
CA ALA A 82 3.49 -7.71 -8.12
C ALA A 82 4.49 -7.11 -9.13
N ALA A 83 4.24 -7.27 -10.42
CA ALA A 83 5.19 -6.86 -11.49
C ALA A 83 4.65 -5.77 -12.44
N GLY A 84 3.48 -5.19 -12.14
CA GLY A 84 2.85 -4.13 -12.93
C GLY A 84 2.34 -3.01 -12.04
N PRO A 85 1.63 -1.99 -12.57
CA PRO A 85 1.09 -0.90 -11.76
C PRO A 85 -0.19 -1.28 -10.99
N ASP A 86 -0.70 -2.50 -11.17
CA ASP A 86 -1.91 -3.01 -10.55
C ASP A 86 -1.55 -4.18 -9.62
N ALA A 87 -1.89 -4.05 -8.33
CA ALA A 87 -1.62 -5.08 -7.35
C ALA A 87 -2.44 -6.35 -7.57
N PHE A 88 -3.56 -6.28 -8.31
CA PHE A 88 -4.41 -7.42 -8.65
C PHE A 88 -3.97 -8.14 -9.92
N ALA A 89 -3.30 -7.45 -10.83
CA ALA A 89 -2.98 -7.99 -12.14
C ALA A 89 -1.94 -9.11 -12.05
N ARG A 90 -2.37 -10.34 -12.38
CA ARG A 90 -1.53 -11.56 -12.37
C ARG A 90 -0.94 -11.86 -10.98
N THR A 91 -1.67 -11.55 -9.93
CA THR A 91 -1.31 -11.89 -8.54
C THR A 91 -2.41 -12.72 -7.89
N ALA A 92 -2.13 -13.28 -6.71
CA ALA A 92 -3.11 -14.00 -5.90
C ALA A 92 -3.97 -13.08 -5.01
N LEU A 93 -3.84 -11.75 -5.13
CA LEU A 93 -4.42 -10.81 -4.18
C LEU A 93 -5.94 -10.97 -4.02
N ASP A 94 -6.69 -11.07 -5.13
CA ASP A 94 -8.15 -11.23 -5.06
C ASP A 94 -8.56 -12.54 -4.37
N ALA A 95 -7.89 -13.64 -4.69
CA ALA A 95 -8.15 -14.93 -4.09
C ALA A 95 -7.86 -14.94 -2.58
N GLU A 96 -6.74 -14.35 -2.16
CA GLU A 96 -6.35 -14.24 -0.75
C GLU A 96 -7.31 -13.36 0.06
N LEU A 97 -7.71 -12.21 -0.50
CA LEU A 97 -8.67 -11.31 0.14
C LEU A 97 -10.04 -11.99 0.32
N ARG A 98 -10.55 -12.66 -0.73
CA ARG A 98 -11.82 -13.39 -0.65
C ARG A 98 -11.75 -14.59 0.30
N GLY A 99 -10.64 -15.33 0.30
CA GLY A 99 -10.42 -16.45 1.21
C GLY A 99 -10.48 -16.03 2.69
N ARG A 100 -10.17 -14.76 2.98
CA ARG A 100 -10.23 -14.15 4.32
C ARG A 100 -11.49 -13.33 4.56
N ALA A 101 -12.46 -13.39 3.64
CA ALA A 101 -13.73 -12.65 3.67
C ALA A 101 -13.58 -11.12 3.73
N VAL A 102 -12.48 -10.57 3.19
CA VAL A 102 -12.29 -9.12 3.07
C VAL A 102 -13.28 -8.54 2.05
N ARG A 103 -13.85 -7.39 2.39
CA ARG A 103 -14.82 -6.64 1.58
C ARG A 103 -14.41 -5.17 1.38
N GLU A 104 -13.55 -4.65 2.24
CA GLU A 104 -13.09 -3.27 2.23
C GLU A 104 -11.56 -3.20 2.26
N LEU A 105 -11.01 -2.29 1.46
CA LEU A 105 -9.57 -2.05 1.35
C LEU A 105 -9.24 -0.62 1.74
N HIS A 106 -8.31 -0.47 2.68
CA HIS A 106 -7.70 0.78 3.07
C HIS A 106 -6.34 0.88 2.39
N LEU A 107 -6.17 1.82 1.47
CA LEU A 107 -4.93 1.96 0.70
C LEU A 107 -4.00 3.00 1.32
N LEU A 108 -2.74 2.63 1.50
CA LEU A 108 -1.64 3.51 1.85
C LEU A 108 -0.61 3.55 0.73
N ALA A 109 -0.48 4.71 0.10
CA ALA A 109 0.56 4.99 -0.88
C ALA A 109 1.14 6.38 -0.63
N LEU A 110 2.37 6.60 -1.08
CA LEU A 110 2.94 7.94 -1.14
C LEU A 110 2.14 8.81 -2.12
N PRO A 111 2.01 10.12 -1.85
CA PRO A 111 1.40 11.05 -2.78
C PRO A 111 1.99 10.95 -4.20
N GLY A 112 1.13 10.76 -5.19
CA GLY A 112 1.54 10.65 -6.60
C GLY A 112 2.04 9.26 -7.02
N ALA A 113 1.89 8.23 -6.19
CA ALA A 113 2.23 6.87 -6.56
C ALA A 113 1.41 6.37 -7.77
N ALA A 114 2.09 6.02 -8.87
CA ALA A 114 1.44 5.57 -10.10
C ALA A 114 0.59 4.29 -9.94
N ALA A 115 0.92 3.44 -8.96
CA ALA A 115 0.19 2.20 -8.71
C ALA A 115 -1.16 2.40 -8.00
N LEU A 116 -1.33 3.51 -7.27
CA LEU A 116 -2.54 3.79 -6.50
C LEU A 116 -3.80 3.86 -7.37
N PRO A 117 -3.91 4.74 -8.39
CA PRO A 117 -5.15 4.89 -9.16
C PRO A 117 -5.52 3.62 -9.94
N THR A 118 -4.52 2.84 -10.36
CA THR A 118 -4.76 1.58 -11.08
C THR A 118 -5.27 0.50 -10.13
N THR A 119 -4.62 0.33 -8.99
CA THR A 119 -5.02 -0.64 -7.95
C THR A 119 -6.38 -0.29 -7.35
N GLU A 120 -6.65 0.98 -7.07
CA GLU A 120 -7.97 1.44 -6.59
C GLU A 120 -9.07 1.10 -7.58
N ARG A 121 -8.88 1.42 -8.86
CA ARG A 121 -9.89 1.15 -9.90
C ARG A 121 -10.13 -0.35 -10.05
N ALA A 122 -9.08 -1.16 -10.03
CA ALA A 122 -9.18 -2.61 -10.08
C ALA A 122 -9.96 -3.17 -8.88
N ALA A 123 -9.63 -2.72 -7.66
CA ALA A 123 -10.34 -3.10 -6.45
C ALA A 123 -11.84 -2.77 -6.51
N ARG A 124 -12.19 -1.54 -6.92
CA ARG A 124 -13.59 -1.12 -7.07
C ARG A 124 -14.33 -1.96 -8.12
N ALA A 125 -13.68 -2.26 -9.26
CA ALA A 125 -14.25 -3.10 -10.30
C ALA A 125 -14.48 -4.55 -9.84
N LEU A 126 -13.65 -5.05 -8.92
CA LEU A 126 -13.80 -6.37 -8.29
C LEU A 126 -14.83 -6.41 -7.15
N GLY A 127 -15.46 -5.26 -6.83
CA GLY A 127 -16.54 -5.14 -5.84
C GLY A 127 -16.08 -4.84 -4.41
N TYR A 128 -14.82 -4.46 -4.20
CA TYR A 128 -14.34 -4.00 -2.90
C TYR A 128 -14.77 -2.56 -2.62
N ALA A 129 -15.18 -2.28 -1.39
CA ALA A 129 -15.20 -0.91 -0.89
C ALA A 129 -13.75 -0.42 -0.75
N VAL A 130 -13.44 0.79 -1.20
CA VAL A 130 -12.07 1.31 -1.15
C VAL A 130 -12.05 2.68 -0.49
N GLN A 131 -11.19 2.81 0.53
CA GLN A 131 -10.83 4.05 1.17
C GLN A 131 -9.33 4.29 0.97
N VAL A 132 -8.95 5.45 0.43
CA VAL A 132 -7.54 5.84 0.35
C VAL A 132 -7.21 6.66 1.59
N LEU A 133 -6.44 6.07 2.51
CA LEU A 133 -6.00 6.76 3.73
C LEU A 133 -4.87 7.75 3.45
N GLU A 134 -4.09 7.48 2.41
CA GLU A 134 -3.06 8.36 1.89
C GLU A 134 -2.67 7.98 0.45
N GLY A 135 -2.27 8.97 -0.35
CA GLY A 135 -1.63 8.74 -1.64
C GLY A 135 -2.21 9.54 -2.81
N HIS A 136 -3.35 10.19 -2.62
CA HIS A 136 -3.71 11.33 -3.45
C HIS A 136 -2.69 12.44 -3.18
N ALA A 137 -2.05 12.96 -4.24
CA ALA A 137 -1.42 14.27 -4.14
C ALA A 137 -2.53 15.23 -3.70
N GLU A 138 -2.28 16.05 -2.67
CA GLU A 138 -3.17 17.17 -2.43
C GLU A 138 -3.27 17.92 -3.76
N ALA A 139 -4.45 17.95 -4.36
CA ALA A 139 -4.72 18.89 -5.42
C ALA A 139 -4.42 20.24 -4.79
N GLY A 140 -3.32 20.86 -5.24
CA GLY A 140 -2.68 21.97 -4.53
C GLY A 140 -3.74 22.96 -4.07
N ALA A 141 -3.57 23.44 -2.83
CA ALA A 141 -4.32 24.55 -2.27
C ALA A 141 -4.84 25.46 -3.39
N ALA A 142 -6.13 25.30 -3.71
CA ALA A 142 -6.77 26.18 -4.66
C ALA A 142 -6.59 27.58 -4.07
N ALA A 143 -5.85 28.40 -4.80
CA ALA A 143 -5.50 29.75 -4.42
C ALA A 143 -6.80 30.53 -4.16
N SER A 144 -7.17 30.64 -2.89
CA SER A 144 -8.06 31.68 -2.43
C SER A 144 -7.17 32.80 -1.90
N SER A 145 -6.60 33.59 -2.81
CA SER A 145 -6.20 34.96 -2.48
C SER A 145 -7.46 35.82 -2.53
N PRO A 146 -7.94 36.37 -1.40
CA PRO A 146 -8.90 37.45 -1.46
C PRO A 146 -8.16 38.74 -1.81
N LEU A 147 -8.62 39.42 -2.86
CA LEU A 147 -8.58 40.88 -2.94
C LEU A 147 -9.97 41.38 -2.56
#